data_AF-A0A2N6A0G0-F1
#
_entry.id   AF-A0A2N6A0G0-F1
#
_cell.length_a   1.000
_cell.length_b   1.000
_cell.length_c   1.000
_cell.angle_alpha   90.00
_cell.angle_beta   90.00
_cell.angle_gamma   90.00
#
_symmetry.space_group_name_H-M   'P 1'
#
loop_
_entity.id
_entity.type
_entity.pdbx_description
1 polymer ?
#
loop_
_entity_poly.entity_id
_entity_poly.type
_entity_poly.pdbx_seq_one_letter_code
_entity_poly.pdbx_strand_id
1 'polypeptide(L)'
;TDVYDRAGLLNERTVLGHNLHTDDTQLGVLRERGCAVVHCPDSNLFLGSGRFPLEQHAQQGLRIALGSDVGAGTTLSLFQIMRSMSYVQGRSLHPRIPFYHATLGGAEALGLGDRIGSLDAGKQADMIAVHVDRHFPRGKTLDQLSSTEIASALVYRTQESAVRRVWLGGQETPLN
;
A
#
# COMPACT_ATOMS: atom_id res chain seq x y z
N THR A 1 5.54 17.67 12.56
CA THR A 1 4.88 18.49 11.53
C THR A 1 5.44 19.90 11.48
N ASP A 2 5.31 20.67 12.56
CA ASP A 2 5.69 22.09 12.60
C ASP A 2 7.12 22.42 12.13
N VAL A 3 8.13 21.65 12.54
CA VAL A 3 9.52 21.84 12.06
C VAL A 3 9.62 21.78 10.53
N TYR A 4 8.97 20.80 9.91
CA TYR A 4 8.96 20.66 8.46
C TYR A 4 8.14 21.75 7.78
N ASP A 5 7.03 22.18 8.40
CA ASP A 5 6.17 23.24 7.84
C ASP A 5 6.89 24.58 7.81
N ARG A 6 7.54 24.96 8.93
CA ARG A 6 8.33 26.19 9.01
C ARG A 6 9.54 26.19 8.07
N ALA A 7 10.09 25.02 7.79
CA ALA A 7 11.16 24.85 6.81
C ALA A 7 10.68 24.85 5.34
N GLY A 8 9.36 24.94 5.09
CA GLY A 8 8.81 24.90 3.73
C GLY A 8 8.89 23.51 3.07
N LEU A 9 9.08 22.45 3.86
CA LEU A 9 9.26 21.08 3.36
C LEU A 9 7.96 20.30 3.23
N LEU A 10 6.82 20.86 3.64
CA LEU A 10 5.50 20.23 3.50
C LEU A 10 4.80 20.77 2.24
N ASN A 11 4.61 19.91 1.25
CA ASN A 11 3.91 20.20 0.00
C ASN A 11 3.38 18.90 -0.64
N GLU A 12 2.81 18.97 -1.84
CA GLU A 12 2.21 17.83 -2.52
C GLU A 12 3.19 16.69 -2.87
N ARG A 13 4.50 16.97 -2.86
CA ARG A 13 5.57 15.99 -3.11
C ARG A 13 6.15 15.40 -1.83
N THR A 14 5.68 15.84 -0.66
CA THR A 14 6.19 15.38 0.62
C THR A 14 5.52 14.08 1.03
N VAL A 15 6.35 13.07 1.32
CA VAL A 15 5.92 11.73 1.72
C VAL A 15 6.50 11.44 3.10
N LEU A 16 5.64 11.34 4.11
CA LEU A 16 6.04 11.22 5.51
C LEU A 16 5.90 9.77 5.98
N GLY A 17 7.03 9.16 6.32
CA GLY A 17 7.07 7.81 6.87
C GLY A 17 6.39 7.70 8.24
N HIS A 18 5.79 6.54 8.49
CA HIS A 18 5.27 6.06 9.77
C HIS A 18 4.04 6.77 10.32
N ASN A 19 4.11 8.10 10.54
CA ASN A 19 3.03 8.98 11.01
C ASN A 19 2.09 8.38 12.10
N LEU A 20 2.66 7.72 13.12
CA LEU A 20 1.86 7.06 14.18
C LEU A 20 1.37 8.03 15.27
N HIS A 21 2.25 8.95 15.68
CA HIS A 21 2.04 9.82 16.83
C HIS A 21 1.65 11.23 16.38
N THR A 22 0.59 11.30 15.58
CA THR A 22 0.05 12.55 15.06
C THR A 22 -1.34 12.82 15.62
N ASP A 23 -1.58 14.07 16.00
CA ASP A 23 -2.91 14.54 16.40
C ASP A 23 -3.70 15.10 15.20
N ASP A 24 -5.00 15.34 15.37
CA ASP A 24 -5.87 15.84 14.30
C ASP A 24 -5.45 17.20 13.74
N THR A 25 -4.84 18.06 14.56
CA THR A 25 -4.34 19.36 14.11
C THR A 25 -3.19 19.15 13.14
N GLN A 26 -2.25 18.27 13.50
CA GLN A 26 -1.11 17.92 12.67
C GLN A 26 -1.55 17.24 11.37
N LEU A 27 -2.52 16.32 11.42
CA LEU A 27 -3.08 15.69 10.24
C LEU A 27 -3.78 16.70 9.32
N GLY A 28 -4.51 17.67 9.90
CA GLY A 28 -5.12 18.78 9.18
C GLY A 28 -4.10 19.60 8.40
N VAL A 29 -2.96 19.95 9.02
CA VAL A 29 -1.85 20.64 8.35
C VAL A 29 -1.28 19.79 7.22
N LEU A 30 -1.04 18.50 7.44
CA LEU A 30 -0.52 17.61 6.39
C LEU A 30 -1.47 17.54 5.20
N ARG A 31 -2.77 17.44 5.44
CA ARG A 31 -3.81 17.45 4.41
C ARG A 31 -3.83 18.76 3.64
N GLU A 32 -3.80 19.90 4.34
CA GLU A 32 -3.82 21.23 3.71
C GLU A 32 -2.59 21.51 2.85
N ARG A 33 -1.43 21.00 3.25
CA ARG A 33 -0.20 21.05 2.44
C ARG A 33 -0.18 20.02 1.32
N GLY A 34 -1.18 19.14 1.25
CA GLY A 34 -1.28 18.09 0.24
C GLY A 34 -0.29 16.95 0.44
N CYS A 35 0.31 16.79 1.63
CA CYS A 35 1.27 15.73 1.92
C CYS A 35 0.65 14.33 1.79
N ALA A 36 1.50 13.34 1.56
CA ALA A 36 1.16 11.92 1.71
C ALA A 36 1.84 11.33 2.95
N VAL A 37 1.29 10.23 3.46
CA VAL A 37 1.87 9.45 4.55
C VAL A 37 2.12 8.00 4.11
N VAL A 38 3.10 7.35 4.72
CA VAL A 38 3.45 5.95 4.43
C VAL A 38 3.26 5.11 5.68
N HIS A 39 2.38 4.12 5.59
CA HIS A 39 2.21 3.13 6.63
C HIS A 39 3.22 2.00 6.45
N CYS A 40 4.11 1.85 7.44
CA CYS A 40 5.15 0.80 7.48
C CYS A 40 4.85 -0.20 8.61
N PRO A 41 3.87 -1.12 8.46
CA PRO A 41 3.39 -1.96 9.56
C PRO A 41 4.48 -2.87 10.16
N ASP A 42 5.29 -3.53 9.33
CA ASP A 42 6.30 -4.49 9.81
C ASP A 42 7.36 -3.79 10.66
N SER A 43 7.89 -2.65 10.21
CA SER A 43 8.90 -1.91 10.98
C SER A 43 8.34 -1.30 12.26
N ASN A 44 7.11 -0.76 12.20
CA ASN A 44 6.42 -0.23 13.39
C ASN A 44 6.26 -1.29 14.48
N LEU A 45 5.92 -2.52 14.10
CA LEU A 45 5.83 -3.64 15.05
C LEU A 45 7.20 -4.09 15.52
N PHE A 46 8.17 -4.26 14.62
CA PHE A 46 9.51 -4.74 14.92
C PHE A 46 10.23 -3.83 15.95
N LEU A 47 10.09 -2.51 15.79
CA LEU A 47 10.67 -1.52 16.69
C LEU A 47 9.79 -1.18 17.90
N GLY A 48 8.57 -1.72 17.99
CA GLY A 48 7.62 -1.37 19.05
C GLY A 48 7.12 0.08 18.98
N SER A 49 7.16 0.72 17.81
CA SER A 49 6.71 2.11 17.59
C SER A 49 5.20 2.29 17.78
N GLY A 50 4.43 1.21 17.62
CA GLY A 50 2.99 1.19 17.85
C GLY A 50 2.18 0.94 16.59
N ARG A 51 0.89 1.30 16.64
CA ARG A 51 -0.07 1.00 15.59
C ARG A 51 -0.45 2.26 14.82
N PHE A 52 -0.31 2.21 13.49
CA PHE A 52 -0.72 3.31 12.62
C PHE A 52 -2.25 3.50 12.66
N PRO A 53 -2.77 4.71 12.99
CA PRO A 53 -4.19 4.97 13.11
C PRO A 53 -4.82 5.22 11.72
N LEU A 54 -4.96 4.13 10.95
CA LEU A 54 -5.42 4.14 9.55
C LEU A 54 -6.74 4.89 9.35
N GLU A 55 -7.72 4.64 10.23
CA GLU A 55 -9.06 5.20 10.10
C GLU A 55 -9.07 6.72 10.31
N GLN A 56 -8.32 7.22 11.29
CA GLN A 56 -8.17 8.66 11.54
C GLN A 56 -7.53 9.35 10.33
N HIS A 57 -6.46 8.79 9.76
CA HIS A 57 -5.81 9.34 8.57
C HIS A 57 -6.72 9.34 7.34
N ALA A 58 -7.47 8.24 7.15
CA ALA A 58 -8.42 8.13 6.05
C ALA A 58 -9.59 9.13 6.19
N GLN A 59 -10.11 9.32 7.41
CA GLN A 59 -11.17 10.29 7.69
C GLN A 59 -10.71 11.74 7.47
N GLN A 60 -9.44 12.04 7.74
CA GLN A 60 -8.82 13.34 7.43
C GLN A 60 -8.55 13.55 5.93
N GLY A 61 -8.76 12.52 5.08
CA GLY A 61 -8.58 12.61 3.63
C GLY A 61 -7.11 12.64 3.20
N LEU A 62 -6.20 12.09 4.01
CA LEU A 62 -4.79 11.99 3.63
C LEU A 62 -4.58 10.90 2.57
N ARG A 63 -3.63 11.13 1.65
CA ARG A 63 -3.12 10.09 0.76
C ARG A 63 -2.20 9.15 1.56
N ILE A 64 -2.48 7.85 1.50
CA ILE A 64 -1.77 6.84 2.28
C ILE A 64 -1.16 5.80 1.34
N ALA A 65 0.15 5.59 1.46
CA ALA A 65 0.88 4.50 0.81
C ALA A 65 1.29 3.42 1.81
N LEU A 66 1.72 2.27 1.28
CA LEU A 66 2.42 1.23 2.04
C LEU A 66 3.92 1.31 1.82
N GLY A 67 4.69 1.08 2.88
CA GLY A 67 6.14 1.02 2.85
C GLY A 67 6.66 -0.24 3.53
N SER A 68 7.71 -0.84 2.96
CA SER A 68 8.41 -1.95 3.58
C SER A 68 9.32 -1.50 4.72
N ASP A 69 9.96 -0.34 4.55
CA ASP A 69 10.94 0.22 5.49
C ASP A 69 12.05 -0.78 5.86
N VAL A 70 12.58 -1.47 4.83
CA VAL A 70 13.62 -2.50 5.02
C VAL A 70 14.84 -1.94 5.73
N GLY A 71 15.27 -2.67 6.75
CA GLY A 71 16.24 -2.25 7.75
C GLY A 71 15.64 -2.45 9.13
N ALA A 72 14.47 -1.82 9.37
CA ALA A 72 13.61 -2.13 10.50
C ALA A 72 12.50 -3.11 10.13
N GLY A 73 11.91 -2.95 8.93
CA GLY A 73 11.05 -3.94 8.31
C GLY A 73 11.86 -5.11 7.76
N THR A 74 11.27 -6.29 7.75
CA THR A 74 11.97 -7.55 7.50
C THR A 74 11.74 -8.14 6.10
N THR A 75 10.94 -7.46 5.26
CA THR A 75 10.55 -7.97 3.94
C THR A 75 10.39 -6.85 2.90
N LEU A 76 10.68 -7.14 1.64
CA LEU A 76 10.31 -6.30 0.49
C LEU A 76 8.95 -6.68 -0.11
N SER A 77 8.34 -7.77 0.35
CA SER A 77 7.11 -8.31 -0.24
C SER A 77 5.91 -7.46 0.12
N LEU A 78 5.37 -6.70 -0.84
CA LEU A 78 4.11 -5.96 -0.65
C LEU A 78 2.93 -6.87 -0.31
N PHE A 79 2.95 -8.14 -0.70
CA PHE A 79 1.97 -9.13 -0.25
C PHE A 79 1.97 -9.29 1.27
N GLN A 80 3.16 -9.35 1.88
CA GLN A 80 3.29 -9.40 3.32
C GLN A 80 2.92 -8.07 3.98
N ILE A 81 3.39 -6.94 3.44
CA ILE A 81 3.07 -5.62 3.98
C ILE A 81 1.55 -5.36 3.98
N MET A 82 0.83 -5.76 2.93
CA MET A 82 -0.64 -5.70 2.88
C MET A 82 -1.30 -6.52 4.00
N ARG A 83 -0.81 -7.73 4.29
CA ARG A 83 -1.35 -8.55 5.39
C ARG A 83 -1.10 -7.90 6.74
N SER A 84 0.12 -7.44 6.97
CA SER A 84 0.50 -6.80 8.21
C SER A 84 -0.32 -5.54 8.46
N MET A 85 -0.54 -4.72 7.42
CA MET A 85 -1.49 -3.60 7.48
C MET A 85 -2.84 -4.07 8.02
N SER A 86 -3.41 -5.16 7.51
CA SER A 86 -4.69 -5.68 8.01
C SER A 86 -4.62 -6.17 9.44
N TYR A 87 -3.58 -6.94 9.80
CA TYR A 87 -3.47 -7.57 11.12
C TYR A 87 -3.29 -6.56 12.24
N VAL A 88 -2.59 -5.45 11.99
CA VAL A 88 -2.38 -4.43 13.01
C VAL A 88 -3.65 -3.63 13.32
N GLN A 89 -4.69 -3.68 12.49
CA GLN A 89 -5.88 -2.85 12.69
C GLN A 89 -6.85 -3.35 13.77
N GLY A 90 -6.58 -4.46 14.48
CA GLY A 90 -7.45 -4.94 15.56
C GLY A 90 -8.92 -5.17 15.18
N ARG A 91 -9.21 -5.15 13.87
CA ARG A 91 -10.49 -5.42 13.20
C ARG A 91 -10.19 -5.94 11.81
N SER A 92 -11.12 -6.68 11.22
CA SER A 92 -10.98 -7.12 9.85
C SER A 92 -11.06 -5.92 8.89
N LEU A 93 -10.15 -5.86 7.93
CA LEU A 93 -10.21 -4.92 6.80
C LEU A 93 -10.82 -5.61 5.58
N HIS A 94 -11.66 -4.90 4.84
CA HIS A 94 -12.06 -5.33 3.51
C HIS A 94 -10.79 -5.46 2.63
N PRO A 95 -10.55 -6.57 1.92
CA PRO A 95 -9.28 -6.83 1.22
C PRO A 95 -8.94 -5.78 0.14
N ARG A 96 -9.94 -5.09 -0.40
CA ARG A 96 -9.72 -3.99 -1.34
C ARG A 96 -8.96 -2.81 -0.72
N ILE A 97 -9.02 -2.61 0.59
CA ILE A 97 -8.32 -1.52 1.29
C ILE A 97 -6.80 -1.68 1.19
N PRO A 98 -6.17 -2.75 1.73
CA PRO A 98 -4.72 -2.93 1.60
C PRO A 98 -4.30 -3.10 0.13
N PHE A 99 -5.12 -3.75 -0.72
CA PHE A 99 -4.83 -3.87 -2.15
C PHE A 99 -4.74 -2.50 -2.85
N TYR A 100 -5.66 -1.58 -2.55
CA TYR A 100 -5.63 -0.22 -3.07
C TYR A 100 -4.37 0.52 -2.62
N HIS A 101 -4.01 0.48 -1.33
CA HIS A 101 -2.81 1.17 -0.83
C HIS A 101 -1.49 0.58 -1.36
N ALA A 102 -1.48 -0.70 -1.74
CA ALA A 102 -0.33 -1.33 -2.41
C ALA A 102 -0.25 -1.04 -3.92
N THR A 103 -1.29 -0.47 -4.52
CA THR A 103 -1.39 -0.22 -5.97
C THR A 103 -1.73 1.26 -6.23
N LEU A 104 -2.98 1.57 -6.57
CA LEU A 104 -3.42 2.91 -6.96
C LEU A 104 -3.19 3.95 -5.85
N GLY A 105 -3.49 3.62 -4.59
CA GLY A 105 -3.28 4.54 -3.46
C GLY A 105 -1.80 4.88 -3.24
N GLY A 106 -0.90 3.92 -3.49
CA GLY A 106 0.55 4.16 -3.48
C GLY A 106 0.98 5.08 -4.63
N ALA A 107 0.46 4.85 -5.84
CA ALA A 107 0.72 5.73 -6.98
C ALA A 107 0.21 7.15 -6.74
N GLU A 108 -1.01 7.29 -6.22
CA GLU A 108 -1.63 8.58 -5.88
C GLU A 108 -0.82 9.31 -4.80
N ALA A 109 -0.35 8.62 -3.76
CA ALA A 109 0.52 9.19 -2.72
C ALA A 109 1.85 9.72 -3.27
N LEU A 110 2.37 9.12 -4.35
CA LEU A 110 3.58 9.57 -5.04
C LEU A 110 3.32 10.62 -6.14
N GLY A 111 2.05 11.03 -6.36
CA GLY A 111 1.69 11.94 -7.46
C GLY A 111 1.81 11.30 -8.85
N LEU A 112 1.74 9.97 -8.92
CA LEU A 112 1.84 9.15 -10.13
C LEU A 112 0.52 8.46 -10.49
N GLY A 113 -0.58 8.80 -9.80
CA GLY A 113 -1.90 8.18 -9.98
C GLY A 113 -2.38 8.22 -11.43
N ASP A 114 -2.09 9.29 -12.19
CA ASP A 114 -2.48 9.40 -13.60
C ASP A 114 -1.62 8.55 -14.56
N ARG A 115 -0.53 7.95 -14.07
CA ARG A 115 0.46 7.24 -14.88
C ARG A 115 0.53 5.75 -14.59
N ILE A 116 0.35 5.33 -13.34
CA ILE A 116 0.50 3.93 -12.89
C ILE A 116 -0.54 3.59 -11.81
N GLY A 117 -0.51 2.36 -11.31
CA GLY A 117 -1.30 1.92 -10.15
C GLY A 117 -2.67 1.30 -10.49
N SER A 118 -3.12 1.41 -11.74
CA SER A 118 -4.32 0.74 -12.26
C SER A 118 -4.16 0.37 -13.73
N LEU A 119 -5.04 -0.52 -14.22
CA LEU A 119 -5.05 -1.00 -15.61
C LEU A 119 -6.03 -0.19 -16.48
N ASP A 120 -5.98 1.14 -16.36
CA ASP A 120 -6.79 2.04 -17.18
C ASP A 120 -6.08 2.38 -18.49
N ALA A 121 -6.85 2.54 -19.57
CA ALA A 121 -6.30 2.93 -20.87
C ALA A 121 -5.54 4.28 -20.75
N GLY A 122 -4.31 4.32 -21.29
CA GLY A 122 -3.44 5.51 -21.25
C GLY A 122 -2.39 5.49 -20.13
N LYS A 123 -2.52 4.62 -19.12
CA LYS A 123 -1.49 4.41 -18.10
C LYS A 123 -0.37 3.50 -18.59
N GLN A 124 0.79 3.54 -17.92
CA GLN A 124 1.90 2.64 -18.20
C GLN A 124 1.51 1.21 -17.81
N ALA A 125 1.93 0.25 -18.63
CA ALA A 125 1.69 -1.17 -18.40
C ALA A 125 2.69 -1.76 -17.38
N ASP A 126 2.62 -1.25 -16.15
CA ASP A 126 3.34 -1.74 -14.98
C ASP A 126 2.50 -2.82 -14.30
N MET A 127 2.87 -4.08 -14.49
CA MET A 127 2.01 -5.21 -14.16
C MET A 127 2.81 -6.41 -13.63
N ILE A 128 2.14 -7.25 -12.87
CA ILE A 128 2.65 -8.56 -12.47
C ILE A 128 1.67 -9.65 -12.87
N ALA A 129 2.18 -10.78 -13.38
CA ALA A 129 1.39 -11.99 -13.53
C ALA A 129 1.60 -12.86 -12.29
N VAL A 130 0.51 -13.08 -11.56
CA VAL A 130 0.51 -13.92 -10.36
C VAL A 130 -0.10 -15.27 -10.69
N HIS A 131 0.61 -16.34 -10.37
CA HIS A 131 0.11 -17.70 -10.51
C HIS A 131 -1.02 -17.96 -9.51
N VAL A 132 -2.14 -18.43 -10.05
CA VAL A 132 -3.37 -18.67 -9.32
C VAL A 132 -3.44 -20.17 -9.00
N ASP A 133 -2.74 -20.63 -7.95
CA ASP A 133 -2.73 -22.04 -7.51
C ASP A 133 -3.38 -22.25 -6.13
N ARG A 134 -2.81 -23.14 -5.28
CA ARG A 134 -3.21 -23.50 -3.91
C ARG A 134 -3.60 -22.32 -2.99
N HIS A 135 -3.25 -21.09 -3.38
CA HIS A 135 -3.57 -19.85 -2.70
C HIS A 135 -4.98 -19.30 -3.01
N PHE A 136 -5.71 -19.85 -3.99
CA PHE A 136 -7.08 -19.44 -4.35
C PHE A 136 -8.15 -20.42 -3.81
N PRO A 137 -9.43 -20.01 -3.70
CA PRO A 137 -10.48 -20.87 -3.14
C PRO A 137 -10.59 -22.20 -3.88
N ARG A 138 -10.51 -23.32 -3.14
CA ARG A 138 -10.60 -24.67 -3.72
C ARG A 138 -11.95 -24.86 -4.42
N GLY A 139 -11.93 -25.50 -5.59
CA GLY A 139 -13.14 -25.84 -6.33
C GLY A 139 -13.75 -24.69 -7.14
N LYS A 140 -13.08 -23.54 -7.22
CA LYS A 140 -13.46 -22.44 -8.12
C LYS A 140 -12.36 -22.18 -9.15
N THR A 141 -12.75 -21.94 -10.40
CA THR A 141 -11.87 -21.38 -11.43
C THR A 141 -11.79 -19.85 -11.30
N LEU A 142 -10.80 -19.21 -11.93
CA LEU A 142 -10.57 -17.77 -11.78
C LEU A 142 -11.78 -16.92 -12.23
N ASP A 143 -12.46 -17.35 -13.29
CA ASP A 143 -13.68 -16.73 -13.85
C ASP A 143 -14.90 -16.82 -12.92
N GLN A 144 -14.88 -17.71 -11.92
CA GLN A 144 -15.93 -17.88 -10.93
C GLN A 144 -15.71 -17.04 -9.67
N LEU A 145 -14.59 -16.33 -9.57
CA LEU A 145 -14.26 -15.53 -8.39
C LEU A 145 -14.75 -14.10 -8.55
N SER A 146 -15.39 -13.60 -7.50
CA SER A 146 -15.66 -12.17 -7.36
C SER A 146 -14.36 -11.38 -7.20
N SER A 147 -14.38 -10.09 -7.53
CA SER A 147 -13.23 -9.19 -7.33
C SER A 147 -12.78 -9.13 -5.86
N THR A 148 -13.71 -9.26 -4.91
CA THR A 148 -13.39 -9.35 -3.48
C THR A 148 -12.68 -10.65 -3.11
N GLU A 149 -13.08 -11.79 -3.68
CA GLU A 149 -12.38 -13.07 -3.48
C GLU A 149 -10.97 -13.06 -4.08
N ILE A 150 -10.79 -12.44 -5.25
CA ILE A 150 -9.48 -12.24 -5.88
C ILE A 150 -8.60 -11.35 -5.00
N ALA A 151 -9.10 -10.18 -4.59
CA ALA A 151 -8.35 -9.29 -3.68
C ALA A 151 -8.00 -9.98 -2.36
N SER A 152 -8.93 -10.77 -1.81
CA SER A 152 -8.69 -11.56 -0.60
C SER A 152 -7.59 -12.61 -0.80
N ALA A 153 -7.57 -13.31 -1.94
CA ALA A 153 -6.49 -14.24 -2.29
C ALA A 153 -5.13 -13.52 -2.37
N LEU A 154 -5.07 -12.42 -3.13
CA LEU A 154 -3.86 -11.63 -3.31
C LEU A 154 -3.31 -11.10 -1.99
N VAL A 155 -4.17 -10.53 -1.14
CA VAL A 155 -3.73 -9.98 0.15
C VAL A 155 -3.34 -11.11 1.10
N TYR A 156 -4.24 -12.04 1.40
CA TYR A 156 -4.09 -12.91 2.56
C TYR A 156 -3.41 -14.25 2.29
N ARG A 157 -3.28 -14.68 1.04
CA ARG A 157 -2.79 -16.04 0.70
C ARG A 157 -1.62 -16.05 -0.26
N THR A 158 -1.47 -15.04 -1.12
CA THR A 158 -0.38 -14.97 -2.11
C THR A 158 0.96 -14.63 -1.47
N GLN A 159 2.02 -15.23 -2.00
CA GLN A 159 3.41 -14.91 -1.67
C GLN A 159 4.13 -14.43 -2.93
N GLU A 160 5.25 -13.75 -2.77
CA GLU A 160 6.10 -13.26 -3.87
C GLU A 160 6.55 -14.40 -4.81
N SER A 161 6.71 -15.62 -4.31
CA SER A 161 7.02 -16.81 -5.11
C SER A 161 5.94 -17.20 -6.13
N ALA A 162 4.73 -16.64 -6.00
CA ALA A 162 3.66 -16.82 -6.98
C ALA A 162 3.78 -15.84 -8.17
N VAL A 163 4.63 -14.80 -8.09
CA VAL A 163 4.86 -13.90 -9.23
C VAL A 163 5.65 -14.65 -10.30
N ARG A 164 5.14 -14.66 -11.54
CA ARG A 164 5.74 -15.39 -12.67
C ARG A 164 6.34 -14.50 -13.72
N ARG A 165 5.80 -13.29 -13.87
CA ARG A 165 6.26 -12.30 -14.84
C ARG A 165 6.00 -10.91 -14.28
N VAL A 166 6.86 -9.97 -14.67
CA VAL A 166 6.77 -8.55 -14.31
C VAL A 166 6.92 -7.75 -15.60
N TRP A 167 6.12 -6.73 -15.77
CA TRP A 167 6.26 -5.76 -16.85
C TRP A 167 6.43 -4.37 -16.26
N LEU A 168 7.35 -3.59 -16.83
CA LEU A 168 7.55 -2.17 -16.54
C LEU A 168 7.44 -1.40 -17.86
N GLY A 169 6.52 -0.46 -17.95
CA GLY A 169 6.23 0.28 -19.18
C GLY A 169 5.85 -0.63 -20.35
N GLY A 170 5.29 -1.81 -20.08
CA GLY A 170 4.94 -2.82 -21.09
C GLY A 170 6.10 -3.72 -21.55
N GLN A 171 7.31 -3.54 -21.02
CA GLN A 171 8.44 -4.42 -21.29
C GLN A 171 8.56 -5.48 -20.19
N GLU A 172 8.65 -6.76 -20.58
CA GLU A 172 8.82 -7.85 -19.62
C GLU A 172 10.22 -7.76 -19.00
N THR A 173 10.26 -7.72 -17.67
CA THR A 173 11.49 -7.69 -16.88
C THR A 173 11.75 -9.09 -16.32
N PRO A 174 12.97 -9.62 -16.45
CA PRO A 174 13.31 -10.93 -15.87
C PRO A 174 13.15 -10.91 -14.34
N LEU A 175 12.62 -12.01 -13.80
CA LEU A 175 12.63 -12.28 -12.36
C LEU A 175 14.01 -12.81 -12.00
N ASN A 176 14.68 -12.15 -11.04
CA ASN A 176 15.94 -12.60 -10.48
C ASN A 176 15.74 -13.70 -9.44
#